data_AF-A0A933XR66-F1
#
_entry.id   AF-A0A933XR66-F1
#
_cell.length_a   1.000
_cell.length_b   1.000
_cell.length_c   1.000
_cell.angle_alpha   90.00
_cell.angle_beta   90.00
_cell.angle_gamma   90.00
#
_symmetry.space_group_name_H-M   'P 1'
#
loop_
_entity.id
_entity.type
_entity.pdbx_description
1 polymer ?
#
loop_
_entity_poly.entity_id
_entity_poly.type
_entity_poly.pdbx_seq_one_letter_code
_entity_poly.pdbx_strand_id
1 'polypeptide(L)'
;MLKKMNIREKGDTLKVGITHILPAEIMGSGIGSLSATRGDYDITTQDLESIGKYGLDKLRLGDIIAITDADNSYGRCFKKGAVSICVVIHCNSYVAGHGPGAMTLMTCVKKGMLKPFIDKKANVAEILRIGRFSR
;
A
#
# COMPACT_ATOMS: atom_id res chain seq x y z
N MET A 1 9.75 -11.67 -7.37
CA MET A 1 8.43 -11.05 -7.14
C MET A 1 8.25 -9.80 -8.00
N LEU A 2 9.09 -8.76 -7.86
CA LEU A 2 8.99 -7.51 -8.64
C LEU A 2 8.80 -7.70 -10.15
N LYS A 3 9.58 -8.60 -10.78
CA LYS A 3 9.47 -8.94 -12.22
C LYS A 3 8.12 -9.54 -12.65
N LYS A 4 7.30 -10.02 -11.72
CA LYS A 4 5.98 -10.62 -11.97
C LYS A 4 4.83 -9.65 -11.68
N MET A 5 5.09 -8.50 -11.07
CA MET A 5 4.06 -7.48 -10.84
C MET A 5 3.58 -6.88 -12.17
N ASN A 6 2.32 -6.45 -12.22
CA ASN A 6 1.76 -5.77 -13.38
C ASN A 6 2.25 -4.31 -13.43
N ILE A 7 3.49 -4.16 -13.88
CA ILE A 7 4.18 -2.87 -14.01
C ILE A 7 4.30 -2.53 -15.50
N ARG A 8 4.02 -1.27 -15.85
CA ARG A 8 4.11 -0.77 -17.22
C ARG A 8 4.94 0.50 -17.26
N GLU A 9 5.99 0.50 -18.05
CA GLU A 9 6.84 1.67 -18.29
C GLU A 9 6.30 2.46 -19.50
N LYS A 10 6.20 3.79 -19.36
CA LYS A 10 5.86 4.69 -20.46
C LYS A 10 6.63 6.01 -20.30
N GLY A 11 7.72 6.16 -21.03
CA GLY A 11 8.66 7.27 -20.83
C GLY A 11 9.17 7.30 -19.40
N ASP A 12 9.17 8.46 -18.76
CA ASP A 12 9.61 8.62 -17.36
C ASP A 12 8.56 8.20 -16.31
N THR A 13 7.50 7.50 -16.72
CA THR A 13 6.41 7.07 -15.82
C THR A 13 6.42 5.56 -15.64
N LEU A 14 6.36 5.14 -14.38
CA LEU A 14 6.11 3.77 -13.95
C LEU A 14 4.64 3.63 -13.51
N LYS A 15 3.86 2.81 -14.22
CA LYS A 15 2.49 2.47 -13.84
C LYS A 15 2.47 1.14 -13.11
N VAL A 16 1.83 1.07 -11.95
CA VAL A 16 1.81 -0.13 -11.10
C VAL A 16 0.38 -0.56 -10.80
N GLY A 17 0.06 -1.83 -11.06
CA GLY A 17 -1.23 -2.42 -10.71
C GLY A 17 -1.37 -2.58 -9.20
N ILE A 18 -2.45 -2.07 -8.64
CA ILE A 18 -2.77 -2.10 -7.21
C ILE A 18 -4.25 -2.47 -6.97
N THR A 19 -4.60 -2.93 -5.78
CA THR A 19 -6.00 -3.20 -5.41
C THR A 19 -6.69 -1.97 -4.84
N HIS A 20 -5.98 -1.17 -4.03
CA HIS A 20 -6.51 0.00 -3.33
C HIS A 20 -5.58 1.21 -3.46
N ILE A 21 -6.18 2.41 -3.44
CA ILE A 21 -5.47 3.70 -3.34
C ILE A 21 -5.95 4.35 -2.05
N LEU A 22 -5.04 4.52 -1.10
CA LEU A 22 -5.30 4.99 0.24
C LEU A 22 -4.61 6.34 0.48
N PRO A 23 -5.26 7.32 1.11
CA PRO A 23 -4.59 8.56 1.49
C PRO A 23 -3.69 8.37 2.71
N ALA A 24 -2.65 9.21 2.82
CA ALA A 24 -1.79 9.26 4.00
C ALA A 24 -2.55 9.58 5.31
N GLU A 25 -3.74 10.20 5.23
CA GLU A 25 -4.56 10.57 6.39
C GLU A 25 -5.02 9.37 7.23
N ILE A 26 -5.12 8.18 6.62
CA ILE A 26 -5.52 6.94 7.29
C ILE A 26 -4.33 6.06 7.66
N MET A 27 -3.11 6.60 7.63
CA MET A 27 -1.91 5.90 8.07
C MET A 27 -1.61 6.24 9.53
N GLY A 28 -1.19 5.26 10.31
CA GLY A 28 -1.01 5.37 11.76
C GLY A 28 0.32 4.83 12.25
N SER A 29 0.26 3.85 13.15
CA SER A 29 1.41 3.26 13.83
C SER A 29 2.54 2.90 12.86
N GLY A 30 3.78 3.20 13.22
CA GLY A 30 4.96 3.05 12.35
C GLY A 30 5.41 4.32 11.63
N ILE A 31 4.56 5.37 11.57
CA ILE A 31 5.01 6.73 11.21
C ILE A 31 6.06 7.21 12.21
N GLY A 32 7.11 7.89 11.72
CA GLY A 32 8.23 8.37 12.54
C GLY A 32 9.34 7.34 12.75
N SER A 33 9.17 6.09 12.29
CA SER A 33 10.29 5.14 12.20
C SER A 33 11.42 5.71 11.34
N LEU A 34 12.67 5.56 11.81
CA LEU A 34 13.87 6.00 11.11
C LEU A 34 14.13 5.21 9.81
N SER A 35 13.45 4.08 9.63
CA SER A 35 13.64 3.19 8.49
C SER A 35 12.30 2.70 7.94
N ALA A 36 12.14 2.85 6.63
CA ALA A 36 11.07 2.28 5.83
C ALA A 36 11.44 0.89 5.28
N THR A 37 12.69 0.44 5.46
CA THR A 37 13.19 -0.88 5.05
C THR A 37 13.09 -1.92 6.17
N ARG A 38 12.79 -1.48 7.40
CA ARG A 38 12.53 -2.34 8.57
C ARG A 38 11.15 -2.02 9.15
N GLY A 39 10.38 -3.07 9.41
CA GLY A 39 8.99 -2.97 9.86
C GLY A 39 8.07 -2.36 8.81
N ASP A 40 6.82 -2.19 9.18
CA ASP A 40 5.72 -1.67 8.39
C ASP A 40 5.08 -0.46 9.06
N TYR A 41 3.92 -0.05 8.55
CA TYR A 41 3.08 0.97 9.18
C TYR A 41 1.62 0.70 8.85
N ASP A 42 0.76 1.07 9.79
CA ASP A 42 -0.60 0.55 9.84
C ASP A 42 -1.56 1.46 9.08
N ILE A 43 -2.48 0.83 8.35
CA ILE A 43 -3.69 1.46 7.84
C ILE A 43 -4.69 1.45 9.00
N THR A 44 -5.13 2.62 9.47
CA THR A 44 -6.08 2.71 10.57
C THR A 44 -7.48 2.35 10.10
N THR A 45 -8.19 1.55 10.89
CA THR A 45 -9.51 0.97 10.53
C THR A 45 -10.53 1.15 11.65
N GLN A 46 -10.37 2.17 12.49
CA GLN A 46 -11.30 2.49 13.57
C GLN A 46 -12.47 3.38 13.09
N ASP A 47 -12.28 4.11 12.00
CA ASP A 47 -13.35 4.89 11.37
C ASP A 47 -14.10 4.05 10.31
N LEU A 48 -15.36 3.73 10.60
CA LEU A 48 -16.20 2.92 9.72
C LEU A 48 -16.52 3.63 8.39
N GLU A 49 -16.58 4.97 8.38
CA GLU A 49 -16.81 5.72 7.15
C GLU A 49 -15.61 5.57 6.19
N SER A 50 -14.39 5.72 6.71
CA SER A 50 -13.16 5.46 5.97
C SER A 50 -13.06 4.03 5.46
N ILE A 51 -13.46 3.04 6.27
CA ILE A 51 -13.50 1.62 5.84
C ILE A 51 -14.37 1.48 4.58
N GLY A 52 -15.60 2.00 4.62
CA GLY A 52 -16.52 1.91 3.48
C GLY A 52 -16.04 2.71 2.27
N LYS A 53 -15.55 3.93 2.48
CA LYS A 53 -15.06 4.84 1.43
C LYS A 53 -13.87 4.25 0.65
N TYR A 54 -12.94 3.62 1.36
CA TYR A 54 -11.72 3.07 0.76
C TYR A 54 -11.77 1.56 0.50
N GLY A 55 -12.89 0.90 0.79
CA GLY A 55 -13.08 -0.54 0.54
C GLY A 55 -12.20 -1.43 1.40
N LEU A 56 -11.85 -1.00 2.61
CA LEU A 56 -10.92 -1.71 3.50
C LEU A 56 -11.52 -3.03 4.02
N ASP A 57 -12.86 -3.18 3.96
CA ASP A 57 -13.57 -4.42 4.23
C ASP A 57 -13.20 -5.57 3.27
N LYS A 58 -12.63 -5.23 2.11
CA LYS A 58 -12.20 -6.18 1.06
C LYS A 58 -10.68 -6.29 0.97
N LEU A 59 -9.93 -5.63 1.85
CA LEU A 59 -8.49 -5.67 1.87
C LEU A 59 -8.00 -7.07 2.26
N ARG A 60 -7.04 -7.61 1.51
CA ARG A 60 -6.53 -8.97 1.73
C ARG A 60 -5.06 -8.95 2.11
N LEU A 61 -4.62 -9.95 2.87
CA LEU A 61 -3.19 -10.22 3.05
C LEU A 61 -2.54 -10.43 1.68
N GLY A 62 -1.38 -9.80 1.48
CA GLY A 62 -0.64 -9.82 0.23
C GLY A 62 -1.16 -8.86 -0.85
N ASP A 63 -2.22 -8.09 -0.60
CA ASP A 63 -2.65 -7.06 -1.56
C ASP A 63 -1.56 -6.01 -1.75
N ILE A 64 -1.37 -5.62 -3.00
CA ILE A 64 -0.48 -4.51 -3.38
C ILE A 64 -1.33 -3.26 -3.44
N ILE A 65 -0.99 -2.26 -2.64
CA ILE A 65 -1.75 -1.02 -2.46
C ILE A 65 -0.89 0.20 -2.77
N ALA A 66 -1.53 1.33 -3.04
CA ALA A 66 -0.87 2.62 -3.14
C ALA A 66 -1.29 3.52 -2.00
N ILE A 67 -0.33 4.24 -1.42
CA ILE A 67 -0.56 5.25 -0.40
C ILE A 67 -0.17 6.60 -1.01
N THR A 68 -1.15 7.49 -1.17
CA THR A 68 -0.96 8.82 -1.75
C THR A 68 -0.53 9.81 -0.67
N ASP A 69 0.29 10.77 -1.09
CA ASP A 69 0.88 11.79 -0.22
C ASP A 69 1.78 11.21 0.90
N ALA A 70 2.38 10.04 0.65
CA ALA A 70 3.32 9.39 1.57
C ALA A 70 4.69 9.17 0.91
N ASP A 71 5.73 9.66 1.58
CA ASP A 71 7.13 9.43 1.22
C ASP A 71 7.76 8.42 2.19
N ASN A 72 8.19 7.28 1.62
CA ASN A 72 8.87 6.22 2.34
C ASN A 72 10.34 6.05 1.91
N SER A 73 11.02 7.13 1.46
CA SER A 73 12.38 7.04 0.89
C SER A 73 13.44 6.67 1.93
N TYR A 74 13.25 7.10 3.17
CA TYR A 74 14.15 6.79 4.30
C TYR A 74 13.32 6.36 5.50
N GLY A 75 12.71 7.31 6.20
CA GLY A 75 11.61 7.08 7.12
C GLY A 75 10.27 7.28 6.41
N ARG A 76 9.18 7.25 7.19
CA ARG A 76 7.81 7.41 6.70
C ARG A 76 7.27 8.77 7.11
N CYS A 77 6.89 9.59 6.14
CA CYS A 77 6.27 10.89 6.41
C CYS A 77 5.23 11.28 5.36
N PHE A 78 4.38 12.22 5.74
CA PHE A 78 3.49 12.88 4.80
C PHE A 78 4.29 13.79 3.86
N LYS A 79 4.06 13.65 2.56
CA LYS A 79 4.61 14.53 1.53
C LYS A 79 3.66 14.62 0.35
N LYS A 80 3.04 15.78 0.21
CA LYS A 80 2.06 16.04 -0.86
C LYS A 80 2.63 15.73 -2.24
N GLY A 81 1.91 14.92 -3.02
CA GLY A 81 2.27 14.50 -4.36
C GLY A 81 3.21 13.28 -4.43
N ALA A 82 3.74 12.81 -3.30
CA ALA A 82 4.47 11.54 -3.23
C ALA A 82 3.50 10.36 -3.32
N VAL A 83 3.99 9.23 -3.81
CA VAL A 83 3.24 7.96 -3.82
C VAL A 83 4.16 6.86 -3.34
N SER A 84 3.66 6.03 -2.43
CA SER A 84 4.31 4.81 -1.97
C SER A 84 3.47 3.59 -2.32
N ILE A 85 4.07 2.56 -2.92
CA ILE A 85 3.43 1.27 -3.18
C ILE A 85 3.86 0.31 -2.09
N CYS A 86 2.89 -0.34 -1.46
CA CYS A 86 3.10 -1.24 -0.33
C CYS A 86 2.42 -2.59 -0.55
N VAL A 87 2.79 -3.58 0.25
CA VAL A 87 2.10 -4.86 0.38
C VAL A 87 1.49 -4.99 1.78
N VAL A 88 0.27 -5.50 1.87
CA VAL A 88 -0.38 -5.78 3.16
C VAL A 88 0.21 -7.04 3.78
N ILE A 89 0.75 -6.96 5.00
CA ILE A 89 1.50 -8.06 5.63
C ILE A 89 0.89 -8.62 6.92
N HIS A 90 -0.01 -7.91 7.59
CA HIS A 90 -0.75 -8.45 8.72
C HIS A 90 -2.21 -7.94 8.79
N CYS A 91 -3.00 -8.60 9.63
CA CYS A 91 -4.43 -8.35 9.79
C CYS A 91 -4.73 -7.11 10.65
N ASN A 92 -6.02 -6.84 10.81
CA ASN A 92 -6.56 -5.76 11.64
C ASN A 92 -6.14 -5.88 13.12
N SER A 93 -6.19 -4.75 13.83
CA SER A 93 -5.89 -4.58 15.25
C SER A 93 -6.99 -3.78 15.94
N TYR A 94 -7.27 -4.12 17.20
CA TYR A 94 -8.20 -3.35 18.04
C TYR A 94 -7.53 -2.13 18.71
N VAL A 95 -6.21 -1.99 18.61
CA VAL A 95 -5.46 -0.89 19.23
C VAL A 95 -5.66 0.39 18.41
N ALA A 96 -5.94 1.51 19.08
CA ALA A 96 -6.12 2.80 18.41
C ALA A 96 -4.88 3.19 17.61
N GLY A 97 -5.06 3.65 16.37
CA GLY A 97 -3.96 3.99 15.46
C GLY A 97 -3.26 2.79 14.82
N HIS A 98 -3.72 1.56 15.08
CA HIS A 98 -3.25 0.34 14.43
C HIS A 98 -4.29 -0.25 13.46
N GLY A 99 -3.88 -1.23 12.67
CA GLY A 99 -4.75 -1.94 11.72
C GLY A 99 -3.92 -2.82 10.79
N PRO A 100 -4.38 -3.10 9.55
CA PRO A 100 -3.59 -3.89 8.60
C PRO A 100 -2.25 -3.21 8.27
N GLY A 101 -1.16 -3.95 8.40
CA GLY A 101 0.19 -3.45 8.20
C GLY A 101 0.61 -3.37 6.74
N ALA A 102 1.21 -2.24 6.34
CA ALA A 102 1.68 -1.96 4.98
C ALA A 102 3.21 -1.91 4.91
N MET A 103 3.83 -2.88 4.23
CA MET A 103 5.28 -2.89 3.99
C MET A 103 5.62 -2.21 2.65
N THR A 104 6.50 -1.21 2.69
CA THR A 104 6.92 -0.46 1.50
C THR A 104 7.65 -1.34 0.49
N LEU A 105 7.28 -1.26 -0.79
CA LEU A 105 7.98 -1.87 -1.91
C LEU A 105 8.75 -0.85 -2.75
N MET A 106 8.13 0.31 -3.00
CA MET A 106 8.72 1.41 -3.77
C MET A 106 8.03 2.73 -3.41
N THR A 107 8.73 3.84 -3.59
CA THR A 107 8.22 5.19 -3.32
C THR A 107 8.74 6.14 -4.39
N CYS A 108 8.00 7.20 -4.67
CA CYS A 108 8.47 8.30 -5.50
C CYS A 108 7.91 9.62 -5.00
N VAL A 109 8.81 10.56 -4.74
CA VAL A 109 8.47 11.94 -4.34
C VAL A 109 8.16 12.85 -5.53
N LYS A 110 8.58 12.46 -6.75
CA LYS A 110 8.34 13.25 -7.94
C LYS A 110 6.95 12.95 -8.49
N LYS A 111 6.06 13.92 -8.35
CA LYS A 111 4.65 13.84 -8.76
C LYS A 111 4.53 13.32 -10.20
N GLY A 112 3.73 12.28 -10.37
CA GLY A 112 3.38 11.73 -11.67
C GLY A 112 4.39 10.74 -12.26
N MET A 113 5.55 10.50 -11.65
CA MET A 113 6.47 9.44 -12.10
C MET A 113 6.00 8.04 -11.69
N LEU A 114 5.39 7.91 -10.51
CA LEU A 114 4.81 6.65 -10.04
C LEU A 114 3.28 6.76 -10.07
N LYS A 115 2.63 5.99 -10.94
CA LYS A 115 1.18 6.05 -11.16
C LYS A 115 0.49 4.73 -10.84
N PRO A 116 -0.25 4.63 -9.74
CA PRO A 116 -1.07 3.44 -9.49
C PRO A 116 -2.22 3.34 -10.50
N PHE A 117 -2.63 2.11 -10.81
CA PHE A 117 -3.89 1.82 -11.50
C PHE A 117 -4.56 0.59 -10.89
N ILE A 118 -5.89 0.53 -10.93
CA ILE A 118 -6.66 -0.56 -10.33
C ILE A 118 -6.47 -1.86 -11.11
N ASP A 119 -6.04 -2.90 -10.41
CA ASP A 119 -5.93 -4.28 -10.83
C ASP A 119 -6.32 -5.19 -9.65
N LYS A 120 -7.52 -5.79 -9.71
CA LYS A 120 -8.05 -6.66 -8.65
C LYS A 120 -7.18 -7.90 -8.39
N LYS A 121 -6.32 -8.27 -9.35
CA LYS A 121 -5.39 -9.40 -9.24
C LYS A 121 -4.02 -8.99 -8.68
N ALA A 122 -3.82 -7.73 -8.29
CA ALA A 122 -2.59 -7.24 -7.69
C ALA A 122 -2.43 -7.73 -6.23
N ASN A 123 -2.30 -9.05 -6.07
CA ASN A 123 -2.07 -9.71 -4.80
C ASN A 123 -0.90 -10.70 -4.95
N VAL A 124 -0.01 -10.76 -3.96
CA VAL A 124 1.19 -11.61 -4.00
C VAL A 124 0.85 -13.07 -4.24
N ALA A 125 -0.20 -13.58 -3.60
CA ALA A 125 -0.65 -14.96 -3.75
C ALA A 125 -1.08 -15.25 -5.20
N GLU A 126 -1.88 -14.34 -5.80
CA GLU A 126 -2.34 -14.43 -7.19
C GLU A 126 -1.16 -14.37 -8.18
N ILE A 127 -0.25 -13.42 -7.99
CA ILE A 127 0.91 -13.19 -8.86
C ILE A 127 1.88 -14.38 -8.83
N LEU A 128 2.09 -14.96 -7.65
CA LEU A 128 3.01 -16.09 -7.47
C LEU A 128 2.34 -17.45 -7.66
N ARG A 129 1.01 -17.49 -7.77
CA ARG A 129 0.19 -18.72 -7.82
C ARG A 129 0.43 -19.61 -6.61
N ILE A 130 0.41 -19.01 -5.42
CA ILE A 130 0.58 -19.70 -4.13
C ILE A 130 -0.66 -19.49 -3.27
N GLY A 131 -0.95 -20.43 -2.37
CA GLY A 131 -2.11 -20.38 -1.48
C GLY A 131 -3.38 -21.03 -2.05
N ARG A 132 -4.47 -20.93 -1.29
CA ARG A 132 -5.80 -21.43 -1.67
C ARG A 132 -6.75 -20.24 -1.75
N PHE A 133 -7.48 -20.15 -2.85
CA PHE A 133 -8.46 -19.09 -3.08
C PHE A 133 -9.85 -19.71 -3.00
N SER A 134 -10.73 -19.20 -2.14
CA SER A 134 -12.15 -19.53 -2.27
C SER A 134 -12.65 -18.89 -3.55
N ARG A 135 -13.15 -19.73 -4.47
CA ARG A 135 -13.83 -19.26 -5.67
C ARG A 135 -15.21 -18.70 -5.34
#